data_AF-A0A537VK69-F1
#
_entry.id   AF-A0A537VK69-F1
#
_cell.length_a   1.000
_cell.length_b   1.000
_cell.length_c   1.000
_cell.angle_alpha   90.00
_cell.angle_beta   90.00
_cell.angle_gamma   90.00
#
_symmetry.space_group_name_H-M   'P 1'
#
loop_
_entity.id
_entity.type
_entity.pdbx_description
1 polymer ?
#
loop_
_entity_poly.entity_id
_entity_poly.type
_entity_poly.pdbx_seq_one_letter_code
_entity_poly.pdbx_strand_id
1 'polypeptide(L)'
;MRARKLIKTAVAELKASQAIDHWQKGRERIEAEDLLAFVMGGDEPDPDDRIGDPERAAFLGLVARRATGEPLPYIKGYTEFRGLELIAEPGVFVPRDSSEYLAEQAVKRLRGRRSPVHVDLATG
;
A
#
# COMPACT_ATOMS: atom_id res chain seq x y z
N MET A 1 -17.29 -16.08 0.38
CA MET A 1 -16.28 -16.90 -0.36
C MET A 1 -15.02 -17.00 0.50
N ARG A 2 -14.19 -18.06 0.42
CA ARG A 2 -12.94 -18.10 1.21
C ARG A 2 -11.94 -17.05 0.74
N ALA A 3 -11.25 -16.39 1.67
CA ALA A 3 -10.24 -15.37 1.40
C ALA A 3 -9.20 -15.83 0.36
N ARG A 4 -8.65 -17.05 0.51
CA ARG A 4 -7.68 -17.61 -0.45
C ARG A 4 -8.18 -17.68 -1.89
N LYS A 5 -9.48 -17.96 -2.10
CA LYS A 5 -10.08 -18.04 -3.44
C LYS A 5 -10.27 -16.63 -4.02
N LEU A 6 -10.63 -15.67 -3.16
CA LEU A 6 -10.79 -14.27 -3.52
C LEU A 6 -9.44 -13.65 -3.92
N ILE A 7 -8.41 -13.80 -3.08
CA ILE A 7 -7.04 -13.37 -3.37
C ILE A 7 -6.52 -14.01 -4.66
N LYS A 8 -6.72 -15.32 -4.87
CA LYS A 8 -6.29 -15.98 -6.11
C LYS A 8 -6.91 -15.35 -7.37
N THR A 9 -8.17 -14.93 -7.27
CA THR A 9 -8.90 -14.29 -8.38
C THR A 9 -8.33 -12.90 -8.65
N ALA A 10 -8.15 -12.09 -7.60
CA ALA A 10 -7.53 -10.77 -7.71
C ALA A 10 -6.10 -10.83 -8.27
N VAL A 11 -5.28 -11.78 -7.82
CA VAL A 11 -3.92 -11.98 -8.36
C VAL A 11 -3.94 -12.24 -9.86
N ALA A 12 -4.89 -13.04 -10.36
CA ALA A 12 -5.00 -13.31 -11.78
C ALA A 12 -5.40 -12.04 -12.57
N GLU A 13 -6.31 -11.24 -12.03
CA GLU A 13 -6.75 -9.97 -12.61
C GLU A 13 -5.61 -8.94 -12.64
N LEU A 14 -4.92 -8.74 -11.52
CA LEU A 14 -3.80 -7.82 -11.42
C LEU A 14 -2.67 -8.20 -12.38
N LYS A 15 -2.33 -9.49 -12.49
CA LYS A 15 -1.32 -9.99 -13.44
C LYS A 15 -1.69 -9.81 -14.91
N ALA A 16 -2.99 -9.74 -15.22
CA ALA A 16 -3.46 -9.55 -16.58
C ALA A 16 -3.48 -8.06 -16.96
N SER A 17 -3.34 -7.14 -16.01
CA SER A 17 -3.35 -5.71 -16.27
C SER A 17 -2.08 -5.26 -17.01
N GLN A 18 -2.25 -4.48 -18.06
CA GLN A 18 -1.14 -3.80 -18.76
C GLN A 18 -0.79 -2.45 -18.12
N ALA A 19 -1.60 -1.98 -17.16
CA ALA A 19 -1.39 -0.70 -16.47
C ALA A 19 -0.51 -0.87 -15.22
N ILE A 20 -0.15 -2.09 -14.87
CA ILE A 20 0.69 -2.42 -13.72
C ILE A 20 2.06 -2.85 -14.20
N ASP A 21 3.10 -2.31 -13.58
CA ASP A 21 4.46 -2.83 -13.73
C ASP A 21 4.67 -4.03 -12.79
N HIS A 22 5.07 -5.16 -13.37
CA HIS A 22 5.23 -6.46 -12.71
C HIS A 22 6.69 -6.82 -12.42
N TRP A 23 7.57 -5.81 -12.30
CA TRP A 23 9.00 -6.00 -12.11
C TRP A 23 9.38 -6.88 -10.89
N GLN A 24 8.55 -6.90 -9.84
CA GLN A 24 8.79 -7.69 -8.64
C GLN A 24 7.89 -8.93 -8.60
N LYS A 25 8.51 -10.12 -8.61
CA LYS A 25 7.79 -11.40 -8.53
C LYS A 25 6.93 -11.47 -7.26
N GLY A 26 5.63 -11.73 -7.43
CA GLY A 26 4.69 -11.96 -6.33
C GLY A 26 4.05 -10.70 -5.75
N ARG A 27 4.38 -9.52 -6.29
CA ARG A 27 3.79 -8.24 -5.88
C ARG A 27 2.27 -8.24 -5.94
N GLU A 28 1.66 -8.88 -6.94
CA GLU A 28 0.20 -8.87 -7.10
C GLU A 28 -0.50 -9.61 -5.96
N ARG A 29 0.17 -10.60 -5.37
CA ARG A 29 -0.35 -11.31 -4.20
C ARG A 29 -0.32 -10.44 -2.96
N ILE A 30 0.80 -9.75 -2.74
CA ILE A 30 0.99 -8.81 -1.64
C ILE A 30 -0.06 -7.69 -1.74
N GLU A 31 -0.24 -7.10 -2.93
CA GLU A 31 -1.22 -6.03 -3.14
C GLU A 31 -2.67 -6.53 -2.97
N ALA A 32 -2.99 -7.76 -3.40
CA ALA A 32 -4.30 -8.36 -3.18
C ALA A 32 -4.56 -8.68 -1.70
N GLU A 33 -3.54 -9.11 -0.96
CA GLU A 33 -3.63 -9.36 0.50
C GLU A 33 -3.82 -8.04 1.26
N ASP A 34 -3.05 -6.99 0.91
CA ASP A 34 -3.18 -5.65 1.49
C ASP A 34 -4.56 -5.03 1.25
N LEU A 35 -5.10 -5.13 0.02
CA LEU A 35 -6.46 -4.66 -0.28
C LEU A 35 -7.54 -5.40 0.50
N LEU A 36 -7.38 -6.72 0.71
CA LEU A 36 -8.35 -7.49 1.48
C LEU A 36 -8.27 -7.15 2.97
N ALA A 37 -7.05 -7.02 3.51
CA ALA A 37 -6.81 -6.57 4.87
C ALA A 37 -7.43 -5.18 5.10
N PHE A 38 -7.23 -4.24 4.16
CA PHE A 38 -7.82 -2.90 4.23
C PHE A 38 -9.35 -2.93 4.32
N VAL A 39 -10.02 -3.77 3.51
CA VAL A 39 -11.48 -3.95 3.60
C VAL A 39 -11.92 -4.57 4.92
N MET A 40 -11.07 -5.41 5.51
CA MET A 40 -11.32 -6.07 6.80
C MET A 40 -10.96 -5.22 8.03
N GLY A 41 -10.47 -3.99 7.85
CA GLY A 41 -10.11 -3.11 8.96
C GLY A 41 -8.64 -3.19 9.39
N GLY A 42 -7.77 -3.76 8.57
CA GLY A 42 -6.31 -3.78 8.75
C GLY A 42 -5.72 -5.11 9.20
N ASP A 43 -6.55 -6.07 9.59
CA ASP A 43 -6.08 -7.40 9.98
C ASP A 43 -5.69 -8.25 8.76
N GLU A 44 -4.57 -8.97 8.87
CA GLU A 44 -4.17 -9.94 7.85
C GLU A 44 -5.23 -11.07 7.78
N PRO A 45 -5.86 -11.30 6.62
CA PRO A 45 -6.94 -12.27 6.52
C PRO A 45 -6.43 -13.70 6.65
N ASP A 46 -7.09 -14.53 7.47
CA ASP A 46 -6.81 -15.97 7.45
C ASP A 46 -7.25 -16.52 6.08
N PRO A 47 -6.42 -17.33 5.39
CA PRO A 47 -6.76 -17.88 4.09
C PRO A 47 -8.11 -18.61 4.01
N ASP A 48 -8.57 -19.18 5.13
CA ASP A 48 -9.84 -19.90 5.24
C ASP A 48 -11.02 -19.05 5.72
N ASP A 49 -10.79 -17.77 6.04
CA ASP A 49 -11.85 -16.83 6.41
C ASP A 49 -12.95 -16.74 5.37
N ARG A 50 -14.19 -16.68 5.85
CA ARG A 50 -15.36 -16.47 5.00
C ARG A 50 -15.63 -14.97 4.87
N ILE A 51 -15.30 -14.45 3.70
CA ILE A 51 -15.58 -13.06 3.33
C ILE A 51 -17.06 -12.92 2.94
N GLY A 52 -17.73 -11.97 3.57
CA GLY A 52 -19.13 -11.61 3.32
C GLY A 52 -19.36 -10.98 1.94
N ASP A 53 -20.62 -10.71 1.63
CA ASP A 53 -21.01 -10.12 0.35
C ASP A 53 -20.61 -8.64 0.22
N PRO A 54 -20.84 -7.79 1.24
CA PRO A 54 -20.40 -6.39 1.20
C PRO A 54 -18.88 -6.24 1.08
N GLU A 55 -18.12 -6.98 1.89
CA GLU A 55 -16.66 -6.92 1.91
C GLU A 55 -16.10 -7.42 0.58
N ARG A 56 -16.67 -8.50 0.03
CA ARG A 56 -16.26 -8.97 -1.30
C ARG A 56 -16.51 -7.92 -2.37
N ALA A 57 -17.67 -7.26 -2.35
CA ALA A 57 -17.99 -6.22 -3.34
C ALA A 57 -17.02 -5.03 -3.24
N ALA A 58 -16.74 -4.57 -2.01
CA ALA A 58 -15.76 -3.52 -1.75
C ALA A 58 -14.37 -3.92 -2.27
N PHE A 59 -13.88 -5.10 -1.88
CA PHE A 59 -12.59 -5.63 -2.31
C PHE A 59 -12.45 -5.70 -3.84
N LEU A 60 -13.45 -6.26 -4.53
CA LEU A 60 -13.43 -6.34 -5.99
C LEU A 60 -13.40 -4.96 -6.65
N GLY A 61 -14.11 -3.98 -6.08
CA GLY A 61 -14.06 -2.59 -6.55
C GLY A 61 -12.65 -1.97 -6.41
N LEU A 62 -11.95 -2.24 -5.31
CA LEU A 62 -10.58 -1.76 -5.11
C LEU A 62 -9.58 -2.47 -6.02
N VAL A 63 -9.75 -3.78 -6.26
CA VAL A 63 -8.93 -4.54 -7.22
C VAL A 63 -9.12 -3.99 -8.63
N ALA A 64 -10.35 -3.68 -9.04
CA ALA A 64 -10.63 -3.08 -10.33
C ALA A 64 -9.93 -1.72 -10.51
N ARG A 65 -9.98 -0.85 -9.48
CA ARG A 65 -9.21 0.42 -9.45
C ARG A 65 -7.71 0.16 -9.58
N ARG A 66 -7.17 -0.80 -8.82
CA ARG A 66 -5.76 -1.15 -8.89
C ARG A 66 -5.37 -1.64 -10.29
N ALA A 67 -6.23 -2.43 -10.92
CA ALA A 67 -6.04 -2.96 -12.26
C ALA A 67 -6.02 -1.87 -13.35
N THR A 68 -6.54 -0.66 -13.11
CA THR A 68 -6.35 0.49 -14.03
C THR A 68 -5.01 1.20 -13.85
N GLY A 69 -4.13 0.71 -12.98
CA GLY A 69 -2.85 1.32 -12.68
C GLY A 69 -2.90 2.36 -11.57
N GLU A 70 -4.04 2.53 -10.89
CA GLU A 70 -4.13 3.44 -9.76
C GLU A 70 -3.18 2.97 -8.62
N PRO A 71 -2.30 3.85 -8.09
CA PRO A 71 -1.41 3.48 -7.00
C PRO A 71 -2.17 3.01 -5.77
N LEU A 72 -1.70 1.92 -5.17
CA LEU A 72 -2.32 1.32 -3.99
C LEU A 72 -2.50 2.32 -2.82
N PRO A 73 -1.54 3.21 -2.51
CA PRO A 73 -1.75 4.24 -1.50
C PRO A 73 -2.89 5.22 -1.79
N TYR A 74 -3.15 5.58 -3.06
CA TYR A 74 -4.29 6.44 -3.41
C TYR A 74 -5.62 5.69 -3.27
N ILE A 75 -5.62 4.38 -3.52
CA ILE A 75 -6.80 3.54 -3.31
C ILE A 75 -7.17 3.48 -1.82
N LYS A 76 -6.16 3.32 -0.95
CA LYS A 76 -6.33 3.28 0.51
C LYS A 76 -6.48 4.67 1.15
N GLY A 77 -5.99 5.72 0.48
CA GLY A 77 -5.96 7.09 0.97
C GLY A 77 -4.76 7.41 1.87
N TYR A 78 -3.85 6.45 2.10
CA TYR A 78 -2.69 6.62 2.96
C TYR A 78 -1.52 5.71 2.57
N THR A 79 -0.34 6.04 3.09
CA THR A 79 0.83 5.17 3.13
C THR A 79 1.50 5.23 4.50
N GLU A 80 2.28 4.21 4.84
CA GLU A 80 3.12 4.24 6.04
C GLU A 80 4.51 4.77 5.67
N PHE A 81 5.05 5.66 6.49
CA PHE A 81 6.41 6.17 6.39
C PHE A 81 7.02 6.27 7.79
N ARG A 82 8.03 5.44 8.08
CA ARG A 82 8.71 5.42 9.39
C ARG A 82 7.75 5.20 10.58
N GLY A 83 6.70 4.39 10.39
CA GLY A 83 5.65 4.17 11.39
C GLY A 83 4.63 5.29 11.52
N LEU A 84 4.66 6.28 10.62
CA LEU A 84 3.67 7.34 10.52
C LEU A 84 2.72 7.05 9.37
N GLU A 85 1.43 7.23 9.59
CA GLU A 85 0.45 7.25 8.50
C GLU A 85 0.44 8.63 7.84
N LEU A 86 0.74 8.66 6.53
CA LEU A 86 0.70 9.87 5.72
C LEU A 86 -0.44 9.77 4.72
N ILE A 87 -1.20 10.85 4.57
CA ILE A 87 -2.28 10.95 3.58
C ILE A 87 -1.70 10.83 2.17
N ALA A 88 -2.31 9.98 1.34
CA ALA A 88 -1.90 9.75 -0.04
C ALA A 88 -3.06 10.04 -0.99
N GLU A 89 -2.92 11.10 -1.78
CA GLU A 89 -3.92 11.59 -2.73
C GLU A 89 -3.30 11.83 -4.12
N PRO A 90 -4.09 11.84 -5.20
CA PRO A 90 -3.59 12.19 -6.52
C PRO A 90 -2.87 13.55 -6.53
N GLY A 91 -1.61 13.55 -6.94
CA GLY A 91 -0.78 14.75 -7.05
C GLY A 91 0.32 14.88 -5.99
N VAL A 92 0.31 14.04 -4.94
CA VAL A 92 1.44 13.96 -3.99
C VAL A 92 2.40 12.83 -4.33
N PHE A 93 3.70 12.99 -4.09
CA PHE A 93 4.64 11.90 -4.29
C PHE A 93 4.47 10.85 -3.19
N VAL A 94 4.14 9.61 -3.56
CA VAL A 94 4.10 8.48 -2.63
C VAL A 94 5.53 8.17 -2.15
N PRO A 95 5.82 8.28 -0.83
CA PRO A 95 7.11 7.93 -0.27
C PRO A 95 7.55 6.51 -0.66
N ARG A 96 8.86 6.34 -0.88
CA ARG A 96 9.48 5.04 -1.21
C ARG A 96 10.23 4.51 0.01
N ASP A 97 10.41 3.20 0.09
CA ASP A 97 11.22 2.55 1.13
C ASP A 97 12.64 3.14 1.23
N SER A 98 13.21 3.56 0.11
CA SER A 98 14.52 4.24 0.08
C SER A 98 14.51 5.60 0.79
N SER A 99 13.39 6.34 0.76
CA SER A 99 13.22 7.61 1.44
C SER A 99 13.18 7.44 2.97
N GLU A 100 12.71 6.29 3.46
CA GLU A 100 12.76 6.00 4.90
C GLU A 100 14.19 5.90 5.42
N TYR A 101 15.07 5.26 4.65
CA TYR A 101 16.49 5.19 5.00
C TYR A 101 17.10 6.60 5.06
N LEU A 102 16.80 7.47 4.10
CA LEU A 102 17.25 8.85 4.11
C LEU A 102 16.80 9.61 5.37
N ALA A 103 15.52 9.51 5.70
CA ALA A 103 14.96 10.14 6.90
C ALA A 103 15.64 9.63 8.18
N GLU A 104 15.88 8.32 8.28
CA GLU A 104 16.61 7.75 9.42
C GLU A 104 18.03 8.32 9.54
N GLN A 105 18.75 8.40 8.42
CA GLN A 105 20.11 8.94 8.39
C GLN A 105 20.16 10.43 8.74
N ALA A 106 19.15 11.21 8.34
CA ALA A 106 19.01 12.62 8.71
C ALA A 106 18.75 12.77 10.22
N VAL A 107 17.78 12.05 10.76
CA VAL A 107 17.47 12.05 12.20
C VAL A 107 18.71 11.67 13.02
N LYS A 108 19.44 10.62 12.63
CA LYS A 108 20.68 10.21 13.30
C LYS A 108 21.74 11.32 13.36
N ARG A 109 21.89 12.13 12.31
CA ARG A 109 22.85 13.25 12.25
C ARG A 109 22.45 14.46 13.09
N LEU A 110 21.16 14.59 13.39
CA LEU A 110 20.63 15.67 14.22
C LEU A 110 20.66 15.30 15.71
N ARG A 111 20.62 14.00 16.05
CA ARG A 111 20.76 13.52 17.43
C ARG A 111 22.07 14.02 18.06
N GLY A 112 22.00 14.50 19.29
CA GLY A 112 23.13 15.02 20.05
C GLY A 112 23.45 16.50 19.80
N ARG A 113 22.79 17.16 18.85
CA ARG A 113 22.87 18.62 18.69
C ARG A 113 21.97 19.29 19.71
N ARG A 114 22.45 20.36 20.36
CA ARG A 114 21.68 21.09 21.39
C ARG A 114 20.43 21.79 20.83
N SER A 115 20.52 22.31 19.61
CA SER A 115 19.42 22.98 18.88
C SER A 115 19.52 22.65 17.39
N PRO A 116 19.07 21.46 16.95
CA PRO A 116 19.14 21.07 15.54
C PRO A 116 18.18 21.90 14.69
N VAL A 117 18.63 22.33 13.53
CA VAL A 117 17.80 22.91 12.46
C VAL A 117 17.97 22.03 11.23
N HIS A 118 16.86 21.71 10.57
CA HIS A 118 16.85 20.98 9.30
C HIS A 118 15.86 21.65 8.34
N VAL A 119 16.10 21.45 7.05
CA VAL A 119 15.19 21.85 5.98
C VAL A 119 15.01 20.63 5.09
N ASP A 120 13.76 20.26 4.84
CA ASP A 120 13.40 19.25 3.85
C ASP A 120 12.89 19.96 2.60
N LEU A 121 13.59 19.79 1.48
CA LEU A 121 13.28 20.45 0.23
C LEU A 121 12.52 19.46 -0.66
N ALA A 122 11.36 19.88 -1.18
CA ALA A 122 10.42 19.02 -1.88
C ALA A 122 9.91 17.86 -1.00
N THR A 123 9.32 18.21 0.14
CA THR A 123 8.80 17.29 1.18
C THR A 123 7.53 16.52 0.77
N GLY A 124 7.15 16.58 -0.51
CA GLY A 124 5.96 15.96 -1.10
C GLY A 124 5.93 16.11 -2.62
#